data_AF-A0A2A2HRW9-F1
#
_entry.id   AF-A0A2A2HRW9-F1
#
_cell.length_a   1.000
_cell.length_b   1.000
_cell.length_c   1.000
_cell.angle_alpha   90.00
_cell.angle_beta   90.00
_cell.angle_gamma   90.00
#
_symmetry.space_group_name_H-M   'P 1'
#
loop_
_entity.id
_entity.type
_entity.pdbx_description
1 polymer ?
#
loop_
_entity_poly.entity_id
_entity_poly.type
_entity_poly.pdbx_seq_one_letter_code
_entity_poly.pdbx_strand_id
1 'polypeptide(L)'
;MSETLDMRPEPKAEKVSDLRENFKKGIFLISMLLLLVATFQLYFSIERIIEIWFEHQYIPIFRAIYNFLVLIASLYIIKLYIVKR
;
A
#
# COMPACT_ATOMS: atom_id res chain seq x y z
N MET A 1 10.25 -23.38 55.20
CA MET A 1 8.87 -22.89 55.12
C MET A 1 8.73 -22.19 53.77
N SER A 2 7.88 -22.72 52.90
CA SER A 2 7.67 -22.27 51.53
C SER A 2 7.20 -20.84 51.47
N GLU A 3 7.83 -20.01 50.64
CA GLU A 3 7.10 -19.01 49.85
C GLU A 3 7.69 -19.02 48.44
N THR A 4 7.10 -19.89 47.64
CA THR A 4 7.25 -19.93 46.19
C THR A 4 6.73 -18.63 45.60
N LEU A 5 7.62 -17.86 44.98
CA LEU A 5 7.43 -17.16 43.70
C LEU A 5 5.96 -16.94 43.29
N ASP A 6 5.32 -15.88 43.78
CA ASP A 6 4.11 -15.34 43.18
C ASP A 6 4.52 -14.34 42.07
N MET A 7 5.15 -14.86 41.00
CA MET A 7 5.27 -14.14 39.74
C MET A 7 3.95 -14.29 38.98
N ARG A 8 2.94 -13.47 39.29
CA ARG A 8 1.78 -13.31 38.39
C ARG A 8 2.16 -12.35 37.26
N PRO A 9 2.10 -12.76 35.98
CA PRO A 9 2.26 -11.82 34.89
C PRO A 9 1.04 -10.89 34.77
N GLU A 10 1.31 -9.67 34.31
CA GLU A 10 0.53 -8.46 34.48
C GLU A 10 -0.67 -8.32 33.52
N PRO A 11 -1.88 -7.94 34.02
CA PRO A 11 -3.04 -7.65 33.17
C PRO A 11 -2.95 -6.31 32.42
N LYS A 12 -1.96 -5.46 32.73
CA LYS A 12 -1.75 -4.16 32.07
C LYS A 12 -0.81 -4.28 30.87
N ALA A 13 0.22 -5.14 30.93
CA ALA A 13 1.16 -5.33 29.83
C ALA A 13 0.50 -5.99 28.61
N GLU A 14 -0.38 -6.97 28.86
CA GLU A 14 -1.13 -7.68 27.81
C GLU A 14 -2.08 -6.74 27.04
N LYS A 15 -2.92 -5.97 27.76
CA LYS A 15 -3.85 -5.01 27.14
C LYS A 15 -3.17 -3.89 26.34
N VAL A 16 -1.99 -3.43 26.78
CA VAL A 16 -1.24 -2.39 26.05
C VAL A 16 -0.63 -2.95 24.77
N SER A 17 -0.21 -4.22 24.78
CA SER A 17 0.23 -4.93 23.59
C SER A 17 -0.89 -5.06 22.55
N ASP A 18 -2.08 -5.51 22.98
CA ASP A 18 -3.24 -5.67 22.11
C ASP A 18 -3.69 -4.34 21.49
N LEU A 19 -3.69 -3.25 22.27
CA LEU A 19 -4.06 -1.93 21.77
C LEU A 19 -3.07 -1.43 20.71
N ARG A 20 -1.76 -1.64 20.93
CA ARG A 20 -0.71 -1.27 19.97
C ARG A 20 -0.82 -2.07 18.68
N GLU A 21 -1.12 -3.36 18.77
CA GLU A 21 -1.27 -4.24 17.61
C GLU A 21 -2.50 -3.87 16.77
N ASN A 22 -3.63 -3.64 17.43
CA ASN A 22 -4.85 -3.17 16.76
C ASN A 22 -4.67 -1.79 16.12
N PHE A 23 -3.97 -0.87 16.79
CA PHE A 23 -3.65 0.45 16.25
C PHE A 23 -2.74 0.35 15.02
N LYS A 24 -1.71 -0.49 15.06
CA LYS A 24 -0.82 -0.74 13.91
C LYS A 24 -1.60 -1.31 12.72
N LYS A 25 -2.51 -2.24 12.97
CA LYS A 25 -3.39 -2.82 11.93
C LYS A 25 -4.34 -1.77 11.35
N GLY A 26 -4.89 -0.90 12.19
CA GLY A 26 -5.74 0.22 11.76
C GLY A 26 -5.00 1.21 10.85
N ILE A 27 -3.82 1.68 11.27
CA ILE A 27 -2.98 2.55 10.43
C ILE A 27 -2.62 1.85 9.13
N PHE A 28 -2.19 0.59 9.19
CA PHE A 28 -1.83 -0.17 7.99
C PHE A 28 -2.99 -0.23 6.99
N LEU A 29 -4.21 -0.49 7.46
CA LEU A 29 -5.40 -0.53 6.60
C LEU A 29 -5.69 0.83 5.95
N ILE A 30 -5.63 1.91 6.73
CA ILE A 30 -5.84 3.28 6.22
C ILE A 30 -4.75 3.64 5.21
N SER A 31 -3.48 3.38 5.52
CA SER A 31 -2.36 3.63 4.62
C SER A 31 -2.49 2.82 3.33
N MET A 32 -2.92 1.57 3.39
CA MET A 32 -3.17 0.72 2.21
C MET A 32 -4.27 1.31 1.32
N LEU A 33 -5.35 1.80 1.93
CA LEU A 33 -6.46 2.44 1.19
C LEU A 33 -6.01 3.75 0.56
N LEU A 34 -5.29 4.60 1.30
CA LEU A 34 -4.72 5.84 0.78
C LEU A 34 -3.73 5.58 -0.35
N LEU A 35 -2.88 4.56 -0.23
CA LEU A 35 -1.96 4.15 -1.28
C LEU A 35 -2.71 3.75 -2.56
N LEU A 36 -3.78 2.97 -2.42
CA LEU A 36 -4.62 2.57 -3.54
C LEU A 36 -5.26 3.79 -4.23
N VAL A 37 -5.86 4.69 -3.45
CA VAL A 37 -6.48 5.93 -3.98
C VAL A 37 -5.44 6.80 -4.67
N ALA A 38 -4.28 7.02 -4.04
CA ALA A 38 -3.19 7.81 -4.60
C ALA A 38 -2.67 7.22 -5.92
N THR A 39 -2.62 5.89 -6.04
CA THR A 39 -2.20 5.21 -7.26
C THR A 39 -3.16 5.49 -8.41
N PHE A 40 -4.47 5.35 -8.19
CA PHE A 40 -5.46 5.72 -9.22
C PHE A 40 -5.43 7.20 -9.56
N GLN A 41 -5.28 8.06 -8.55
CA GLN A 41 -5.21 9.50 -8.77
C GLN A 41 -3.97 9.89 -9.59
N LEU A 42 -2.82 9.25 -9.32
CA LEU A 42 -1.60 9.44 -10.11
C LEU A 42 -1.81 9.02 -11.57
N TYR A 43 -2.46 7.87 -11.78
CA TYR A 43 -2.78 7.38 -13.13
C TYR A 43 -3.58 8.41 -13.94
N PHE A 44 -4.68 8.88 -13.39
CA PHE A 44 -5.50 9.92 -14.04
C PHE A 44 -4.79 11.27 -14.12
N SER A 45 -3.92 11.60 -13.17
CA SER A 45 -3.15 12.84 -13.21
C SER A 45 -2.18 12.86 -14.39
N ILE A 46 -1.51 11.75 -14.68
CA ILE A 46 -0.59 11.64 -15.83
C ILE A 46 -1.37 11.69 -17.14
N GLU A 47 -2.49 10.98 -17.24
CA GLU A 47 -3.39 11.05 -18.40
C GLU A 47 -3.81 12.50 -18.73
N ARG A 48 -4.19 13.29 -17.70
CA ARG A 48 -4.51 14.72 -17.88
C ARG A 48 -3.31 15.57 -18.27
N ILE A 49 -2.12 15.28 -17.72
CA ILE A 49 -0.89 15.99 -18.12
C ILE A 49 -0.61 15.74 -19.61
N ILE A 50 -0.79 14.50 -20.07
CA ILE A 50 -0.62 14.16 -21.49
C ILE A 50 -1.58 14.97 -22.36
N GLU A 51 -2.83 15.14 -21.94
CA GLU A 51 -3.82 15.94 -22.68
C GLU A 51 -3.45 17.43 -22.79
N ILE A 52 -2.80 17.99 -21.76
CA ILE A 52 -2.47 19.43 -21.71
C ILE A 52 -1.16 19.72 -22.45
N TRP A 53 -0.16 18.85 -22.33
CA TRP A 53 1.18 19.10 -22.85
C TRP A 53 1.38 18.70 -24.30
N PHE A 54 0.59 17.77 -24.82
CA PHE A 54 0.76 17.25 -26.18
C PHE A 54 -0.38 17.69 -27.09
N GLU A 55 -0.05 17.99 -28.35
CA GLU A 55 -1.07 18.23 -29.37
C GLU A 55 -1.96 17.00 -29.56
N HIS A 56 -3.23 17.24 -29.92
CA HIS A 56 -4.27 16.21 -29.99
C HIS A 56 -3.88 14.95 -30.79
N GLN A 57 -3.10 15.10 -31.85
CA GLN A 57 -2.65 13.98 -32.68
C GLN A 57 -1.64 13.05 -31.97
N TYR A 58 -0.87 13.55 -31.02
CA TYR A 58 0.16 12.77 -30.30
C TYR A 58 -0.36 12.19 -28.98
N ILE A 59 -1.41 12.75 -28.39
CA ILE A 59 -2.07 12.23 -27.18
C ILE A 59 -2.24 10.70 -27.20
N PRO A 60 -2.85 10.07 -28.23
CA PRO A 60 -3.08 8.63 -28.22
C PRO A 60 -1.77 7.81 -28.15
N ILE A 61 -0.69 8.29 -28.76
CA ILE A 61 0.62 7.61 -28.75
C ILE A 61 1.20 7.65 -27.33
N PHE A 62 1.22 8.81 -26.69
CA PHE A 62 1.73 8.95 -25.33
C PHE A 62 0.89 8.20 -24.30
N ARG A 63 -0.43 8.19 -24.46
CA ARG A 63 -1.33 7.35 -23.64
C ARG A 63 -1.02 5.86 -23.79
N ALA A 64 -0.81 5.39 -25.03
CA ALA A 64 -0.45 3.99 -25.26
C ALA A 64 0.88 3.62 -24.58
N ILE A 65 1.89 4.48 -24.68
CA ILE A 65 3.18 4.28 -24.00
C ILE A 65 3.00 4.27 -22.48
N TYR A 66 2.26 5.23 -21.93
CA TYR A 66 2.00 5.30 -20.49
C TYR A 66 1.31 4.02 -19.99
N ASN A 67 0.25 3.58 -20.67
CA ASN A 67 -0.48 2.36 -20.34
C ASN A 67 0.39 1.11 -20.47
N PHE A 68 1.28 1.07 -21.47
CA PHE A 68 2.24 -0.02 -21.62
C PHE A 68 3.24 -0.08 -20.46
N LEU A 69 3.74 1.07 -19.98
CA LEU A 69 4.59 1.12 -18.79
C LEU A 69 3.85 0.67 -17.53
N VAL A 70 2.60 1.10 -17.34
CA VAL A 70 1.74 0.66 -16.23
C VAL A 70 1.51 -0.85 -16.28
N LEU A 71 1.29 -1.41 -17.47
CA LEU A 71 1.14 -2.86 -17.68
C LEU A 71 2.41 -3.60 -17.26
N ILE A 72 3.60 -3.17 -17.71
CA ILE A 72 4.87 -3.80 -17.34
C ILE A 72 5.09 -3.72 -15.82
N ALA A 73 4.85 -2.56 -15.21
CA ALA A 73 4.97 -2.38 -13.77
C ALA A 73 4.03 -3.32 -13.00
N SER A 74 2.77 -3.44 -13.45
CA SER A 74 1.78 -4.35 -12.86
C SER A 74 2.22 -5.81 -12.97
N LEU A 75 2.68 -6.24 -14.14
CA LEU A 75 3.21 -7.59 -14.35
C LEU A 75 4.45 -7.85 -13.48
N TYR A 76 5.33 -6.87 -13.31
CA TYR A 76 6.51 -6.97 -12.47
C TYR A 76 6.14 -7.14 -10.99
N ILE A 77 5.19 -6.36 -10.48
CA ILE A 77 4.67 -6.47 -9.11
C ILE A 77 4.04 -7.86 -8.92
N ILE A 78 3.14 -8.28 -9.81
CA ILE A 78 2.51 -9.60 -9.76
C ILE A 78 3.57 -10.70 -9.73
N LYS A 79 4.56 -10.63 -10.63
CA LYS A 79 5.67 -11.60 -10.67
C LYS A 79 6.44 -11.62 -9.36
N LEU A 80 6.77 -10.47 -8.80
CA LEU A 80 7.54 -10.39 -7.55
C LEU A 80 6.78 -10.97 -6.35
N TYR A 81 5.46 -10.77 -6.28
CA TYR A 81 4.62 -11.31 -5.20
C TYR A 81 4.27 -12.79 -5.38
N ILE A 82 4.10 -13.27 -6.62
CA ILE A 82 3.73 -14.67 -6.90
C ILE A 82 4.96 -15.59 -6.95
N VAL A 83 6.06 -15.18 -7.59
CA VAL A 83 7.23 -16.06 -7.81
C VAL A 83 8.12 -16.17 -6.58
N LYS A 84 8.05 -15.22 -5.65
CA LYS A 84 8.84 -15.24 -4.41
C LYS A 84 8.11 -15.89 -3.23
N ARG A 85 6.92 -16.44 -3.46
CA ARG A 85 6.17 -17.25 -2.50
C ARG A 85 6.26 -18.72 -2.89
#